data_AF-A0A396AD08-F1
#
_entry.id   AF-A0A396AD08-F1
#
_cell.length_a   1.000
_cell.length_b   1.000
_cell.length_c   1.000
_cell.angle_alpha   90.00
_cell.angle_beta   90.00
_cell.angle_gamma   90.00
#
_symmetry.space_group_name_H-M   'P 1'
#
loop_
_entity.id
_entity.type
_entity.pdbx_description
1 polymer ?
#
loop_
_entity_poly.entity_id
_entity_poly.type
_entity_poly.pdbx_seq_one_letter_code
_entity_poly.pdbx_strand_id
1 'polypeptide(L)'
;MTQETVTNGTEALFTREGMPPVKEMIPCALQHVLASFAGIITPAVIMAGVYGFNSQQSTDIIQVALILSAIDTALQAFAPFRRIGGGLPIVMGVSFAFLPALQAMGASGFSFGALLGGEIVGGAVAVLFGLAYSKIKWLFPPVVTGTVIFSIGVSLYPTAVKYMAGGMGTPLWGTPQAWCVALITFAVVFALANFGKGTLKLGSVFFGMIVGMIVSIPFGMIDFSSVATAQVFALPKLMPYALEFDPEVCITLAVVFPMVAIQVIGDVSAACLGSIDRMPTERELSGAIVSQGLTSMVGGLLGGLPTSALGQNVGIICSNKVVNKWVFVIIAAVFAIAGLFPQLSAVLSAIPQPVIGGATVGVFGTITMNGVRMFTREGLTQRTTTIVGTSVVFGLGIWMASGCLAGEGMPAWVSTVIGSNAVTPTAIMAIVLNLILPQTPVVAQHIDAAKDAAVDLVLPESKK
;
A
#
# COMPACT_ATOMS: atom_id res chain seq x y z
N MET A 1 20.48 35.02 -0.42
CA MET A 1 19.50 34.63 0.62
C MET A 1 18.36 35.63 0.57
N THR A 2 17.35 35.36 -0.25
CA THR A 2 16.10 36.12 -0.25
C THR A 2 15.30 35.67 0.98
N GLN A 3 14.91 36.62 1.84
CA GLN A 3 13.98 36.36 2.93
C GLN A 3 12.66 35.87 2.32
N GLU A 4 12.38 34.57 2.41
CA GLU A 4 11.03 34.05 2.18
C GLU A 4 10.15 34.62 3.29
N THR A 5 9.26 35.54 2.93
CA THR A 5 8.15 35.97 3.77
C THR A 5 7.35 34.74 4.20
N VAL A 6 7.49 34.35 5.47
CA VAL A 6 6.73 33.23 6.05
C VAL A 6 5.25 33.56 5.90
N THR A 7 4.56 32.81 5.05
CA THR A 7 3.12 32.93 4.86
C THR A 7 2.45 32.54 6.17
N ASN A 8 1.72 33.47 6.78
CA ASN A 8 0.99 33.28 8.03
C ASN A 8 -0.52 33.27 7.74
N GLY A 9 -1.30 32.49 8.51
CA GLY A 9 -2.75 32.35 8.32
C GLY A 9 -3.15 31.14 7.48
N THR A 10 -4.41 31.06 7.06
CA THR A 10 -4.99 29.88 6.36
C THR A 10 -4.32 29.56 5.04
N GLU A 11 -3.83 30.58 4.33
CA GLU A 11 -3.09 30.41 3.07
C GLU A 11 -1.81 29.59 3.24
N ALA A 12 -1.25 29.56 4.47
CA ALA A 12 -0.08 28.75 4.79
C ALA A 12 -0.33 27.24 4.66
N LEU A 13 -1.60 26.77 4.69
CA LEU A 13 -1.93 25.36 4.45
C LEU A 13 -1.52 24.88 3.05
N PHE A 14 -1.51 25.81 2.09
CA PHE A 14 -1.22 25.56 0.68
C PHE A 14 0.24 25.83 0.33
N THR A 15 1.05 26.27 1.29
CA THR A 15 2.50 26.42 1.14
C THR A 15 3.23 25.42 2.04
N ARG A 16 4.38 24.92 1.57
CA ARG A 16 5.12 23.89 2.30
C ARG A 16 5.73 24.40 3.61
N GLU A 17 6.34 25.59 3.56
CA GLU A 17 7.19 26.16 4.62
C GLU A 17 6.46 27.17 5.52
N GLY A 18 5.16 27.44 5.28
CA GLY A 18 4.37 28.34 6.11
C GLY A 18 4.03 27.77 7.50
N MET A 19 3.48 28.60 8.38
CA MET A 19 3.00 28.19 9.71
C MET A 19 1.49 28.48 9.85
N PRO A 20 0.63 27.51 9.48
CA PRO A 20 -0.81 27.69 9.57
C PRO A 20 -1.27 27.67 11.03
N PRO A 21 -2.44 28.27 11.35
CA PRO A 21 -3.06 28.16 12.66
C PRO A 21 -3.35 26.69 13.02
N VAL A 22 -3.02 26.28 14.24
CA VAL A 22 -3.26 24.91 14.74
C VAL A 22 -4.72 24.48 14.59
N LYS A 23 -5.66 25.41 14.77
CA LYS A 23 -7.11 25.18 14.62
C LYS A 23 -7.50 24.67 13.22
N GLU A 24 -6.73 25.02 12.21
CA GLU A 24 -6.99 24.62 10.81
C GLU A 24 -6.18 23.39 10.41
N MET A 25 -4.98 23.23 10.96
CA MET A 25 -4.15 22.04 10.71
C MET A 25 -4.77 20.76 11.30
N ILE A 26 -5.38 20.83 12.49
CA ILE A 26 -5.94 19.65 13.17
C ILE A 26 -7.02 18.96 12.32
N PRO A 27 -8.07 19.64 11.83
CA PRO A 27 -9.06 19.01 10.97
C PRO A 27 -8.47 18.37 9.71
N CYS A 28 -7.52 19.04 9.05
CA CYS A 28 -6.84 18.49 7.87
C CYS A 28 -6.04 17.23 8.20
N ALA A 29 -5.26 17.25 9.30
CA ALA A 29 -4.50 16.09 9.74
C ALA A 29 -5.42 14.91 10.10
N LEU A 30 -6.52 15.17 10.81
CA LEU A 30 -7.49 14.13 11.19
C LEU A 30 -8.15 13.47 9.97
N GLN A 31 -8.42 14.21 8.89
CA GLN A 31 -8.92 13.62 7.65
C GLN A 31 -7.95 12.57 7.09
N HIS A 32 -6.66 12.90 7.04
CA HIS A 32 -5.64 11.96 6.60
C HIS A 32 -5.52 10.78 7.54
N VAL A 33 -5.43 11.02 8.85
CA VAL A 33 -5.37 9.96 9.88
C VAL A 33 -6.51 8.98 9.67
N LEU A 34 -7.77 9.45 9.66
CA LEU A 34 -8.95 8.60 9.51
C LEU A 34 -8.95 7.79 8.22
N ALA A 35 -8.48 8.37 7.11
CA ALA A 35 -8.39 7.67 5.82
C ALA A 35 -7.30 6.59 5.83
N SER A 36 -6.15 6.87 6.44
CA SER A 36 -5.01 5.94 6.44
C SER A 36 -5.02 4.91 7.56
N PHE A 37 -5.70 5.18 8.68
CA PHE A 37 -5.58 4.37 9.90
C PHE A 37 -5.91 2.90 9.65
N ALA A 38 -7.05 2.64 8.98
CA ALA A 38 -7.45 1.29 8.60
C ALA A 38 -6.42 0.61 7.69
N GLY A 39 -5.86 1.36 6.73
CA GLY A 39 -4.85 0.84 5.81
C GLY A 39 -3.52 0.49 6.46
N ILE A 40 -3.16 1.16 7.55
CA ILE A 40 -1.93 0.87 8.31
C ILE A 40 -2.10 -0.39 9.18
N ILE A 41 -3.22 -0.49 9.88
CA ILE A 41 -3.43 -1.57 10.86
C ILE A 41 -3.74 -2.90 10.19
N THR A 42 -4.43 -2.87 9.04
CA THR A 42 -4.97 -4.09 8.42
C THR A 42 -3.89 -5.06 7.96
N PRO A 43 -2.81 -4.62 7.26
CA PRO A 43 -1.71 -5.53 6.93
C PRO A 43 -1.10 -6.20 8.16
N ALA A 44 -0.92 -5.47 9.27
CA ALA A 44 -0.38 -6.02 10.50
C ALA A 44 -1.30 -7.11 11.10
N VAL A 45 -2.62 -6.85 11.14
CA VAL A 45 -3.59 -7.86 11.60
C VAL A 45 -3.65 -9.06 10.66
N ILE A 46 -3.55 -8.84 9.34
CA ILE A 46 -3.50 -9.92 8.36
C ILE A 46 -2.29 -10.81 8.62
N MET A 47 -1.10 -10.22 8.77
CA MET A 47 0.13 -10.96 8.99
C MET A 47 0.15 -11.68 10.36
N ALA A 48 -0.40 -11.07 11.40
CA ALA A 48 -0.59 -11.74 12.69
C ALA A 48 -1.42 -13.03 12.54
N GLY A 49 -2.48 -12.99 11.73
CA GLY A 49 -3.29 -14.18 11.41
C GLY A 49 -2.54 -15.23 10.59
N VAL A 50 -1.74 -14.82 9.61
CA VAL A 50 -0.92 -15.73 8.79
C VAL A 50 0.06 -16.54 9.63
N TYR A 51 0.67 -15.91 10.64
CA TYR A 51 1.67 -16.56 11.51
C TYR A 51 1.09 -17.13 12.80
N GLY A 52 -0.24 -17.09 13.00
CA GLY A 52 -0.88 -17.63 14.21
C GLY A 52 -0.40 -16.94 15.49
N PHE A 53 -0.15 -15.63 15.44
CA PHE A 53 0.35 -14.86 16.57
C PHE A 53 -0.64 -14.87 17.74
N ASN A 54 -0.10 -14.91 18.96
CA ASN A 54 -0.90 -14.70 20.15
C ASN A 54 -1.33 -13.21 20.28
N SER A 55 -2.18 -12.91 21.26
CA SER A 55 -2.73 -11.55 21.44
C SER A 55 -1.65 -10.49 21.70
N GLN A 56 -0.57 -10.84 22.40
CA GLN A 56 0.54 -9.91 22.64
C GLN A 56 1.31 -9.64 21.35
N GLN A 57 1.69 -10.68 20.62
CA GLN A 57 2.40 -10.55 19.34
C GLN A 57 1.58 -9.77 18.30
N SER A 58 0.26 -10.00 18.27
CA SER A 58 -0.68 -9.26 17.42
C SER A 58 -0.75 -7.78 17.80
N THR A 59 -0.74 -7.48 19.10
CA THR A 59 -0.68 -6.11 19.61
C THR A 59 0.64 -5.45 19.23
N ASP A 60 1.76 -6.15 19.41
CA ASP A 60 3.12 -5.67 19.15
C ASP A 60 3.32 -5.32 17.65
N ILE A 61 2.88 -6.18 16.72
CA ILE A 61 3.03 -5.89 15.28
C ILE A 61 2.18 -4.70 14.82
N ILE A 62 0.97 -4.53 15.36
CA ILE A 62 0.12 -3.35 15.10
C ILE A 62 0.77 -2.09 15.68
N GLN A 63 1.35 -2.22 16.88
CA GLN A 63 2.08 -1.15 17.54
C GLN A 63 3.23 -0.65 16.65
N VAL A 64 4.08 -1.58 16.20
CA VAL A 64 5.24 -1.27 15.36
C VAL A 64 4.79 -0.71 14.01
N ALA A 65 3.70 -1.21 13.42
CA ALA A 65 3.13 -0.67 12.19
C ALA A 65 2.79 0.83 12.31
N LEU A 66 2.16 1.24 13.41
CA LEU A 66 1.83 2.66 13.66
C LEU A 66 3.09 3.52 13.88
N ILE A 67 4.06 3.00 14.64
CA ILE A 67 5.34 3.70 14.89
C ILE A 67 6.14 3.89 13.60
N LEU A 68 6.28 2.85 12.77
CA LEU A 68 6.99 2.95 11.48
C LEU A 68 6.28 3.91 10.52
N SER A 69 4.95 3.89 10.49
CA SER A 69 4.15 4.83 9.70
C SER A 69 4.37 6.28 10.15
N ALA A 70 4.49 6.51 11.46
CA ALA A 70 4.85 7.80 12.03
C ALA A 70 6.24 8.27 11.59
N ILE A 71 7.24 7.39 11.74
CA ILE A 71 8.64 7.69 11.39
C ILE A 71 8.76 8.02 9.91
N ASP A 72 8.24 7.17 9.03
CA ASP A 72 8.36 7.37 7.59
C ASP A 72 7.61 8.64 7.13
N THR A 73 6.40 8.87 7.63
CA THR A 73 5.65 10.11 7.33
C THR A 73 6.40 11.36 7.78
N ALA A 74 7.03 11.33 8.97
CA ALA A 74 7.86 12.43 9.45
C ALA A 74 9.13 12.65 8.60
N LEU A 75 9.81 11.56 8.21
CA LEU A 75 10.97 11.62 7.32
C LEU A 75 10.59 12.22 5.97
N GLN A 76 9.45 11.85 5.39
CA GLN A 76 8.96 12.45 4.15
C GLN A 76 8.60 13.93 4.29
N ALA A 77 8.09 14.35 5.44
CA ALA A 77 7.73 15.74 5.71
C ALA A 77 8.98 16.64 5.86
N PHE A 78 10.02 16.18 6.56
CA PHE A 78 11.21 17.00 6.84
C PHE A 78 12.36 16.84 5.84
N ALA A 79 12.46 15.66 5.21
CA ALA A 79 13.57 15.29 4.34
C ALA A 79 14.97 15.57 4.93
N PRO A 80 15.33 15.00 6.10
CA PRO A 80 16.65 15.20 6.70
C PRO A 80 17.79 14.98 5.69
N PHE A 81 18.76 15.89 5.73
CA PHE A 81 19.91 15.92 4.82
C PHE A 81 19.56 16.00 3.33
N ARG A 82 18.28 16.26 2.98
CA ARG A 82 17.74 16.28 1.61
C ARG A 82 17.98 14.99 0.83
N ARG A 83 18.18 13.87 1.54
CA ARG A 83 18.46 12.54 0.98
C ARG A 83 17.61 11.44 1.60
N ILE A 84 17.11 11.64 2.81
CA ILE A 84 16.21 10.69 3.48
C ILE A 84 14.87 11.39 3.58
N GLY A 85 13.90 10.96 2.77
CA GLY A 85 12.63 11.63 2.60
C GLY A 85 12.63 12.54 1.37
N GLY A 86 11.49 12.60 0.69
CA GLY A 86 11.32 13.38 -0.52
C GLY A 86 11.06 14.85 -0.25
N GLY A 87 10.64 15.20 0.97
CA GLY A 87 10.25 16.57 1.25
C GLY A 87 9.01 16.88 0.42
N LEU A 88 8.01 16.00 0.47
CA LEU A 88 6.79 16.06 -0.32
C LEU A 88 5.55 15.75 0.53
N PRO A 89 4.36 16.25 0.16
CA PRO A 89 3.13 16.02 0.90
C PRO A 89 2.65 14.59 0.64
N ILE A 90 3.17 13.63 1.40
CA ILE A 90 2.79 12.22 1.29
C ILE A 90 2.68 11.59 2.68
N VAL A 91 1.66 10.75 2.86
CA VAL A 91 1.50 9.93 4.08
C VAL A 91 2.02 8.53 3.77
N MET A 92 2.89 8.04 4.64
CA MET A 92 3.47 6.71 4.54
C MET A 92 2.84 5.80 5.59
N GLY A 93 2.77 4.52 5.28
CA GLY A 93 2.36 3.52 6.26
C GLY A 93 2.66 2.10 5.81
N VAL A 94 2.43 1.13 6.70
CA VAL A 94 2.57 -0.28 6.34
C VAL A 94 1.69 -0.58 5.12
N SER A 95 2.28 -1.26 4.13
CA SER A 95 1.70 -1.30 2.79
C SER A 95 1.12 -2.64 2.39
N PHE A 96 -0.07 -2.59 1.80
CA PHE A 96 -0.70 -3.70 1.10
C PHE A 96 0.12 -4.22 -0.08
N ALA A 97 1.04 -3.41 -0.62
CA ALA A 97 1.83 -3.78 -1.79
C ALA A 97 2.75 -4.99 -1.52
N PHE A 98 3.16 -5.18 -0.27
CA PHE A 98 3.99 -6.31 0.13
C PHE A 98 3.17 -7.55 0.51
N LEU A 99 1.92 -7.36 0.96
CA LEU A 99 1.10 -8.45 1.52
C LEU A 99 1.04 -9.71 0.65
N PRO A 100 0.84 -9.65 -0.69
CA PRO A 100 0.76 -10.87 -1.49
C PRO A 100 2.01 -11.75 -1.36
N ALA A 101 3.21 -11.13 -1.38
CA ALA A 101 4.46 -11.83 -1.21
C ALA A 101 4.65 -12.34 0.22
N LEU A 102 4.34 -11.51 1.23
CA LEU A 102 4.48 -11.88 2.64
C LEU A 102 3.53 -13.02 3.05
N GLN A 103 2.29 -13.00 2.57
CA GLN A 103 1.31 -14.07 2.79
C GLN A 103 1.76 -15.38 2.13
N ALA A 104 2.31 -15.30 0.91
CA ALA A 104 2.83 -16.46 0.21
C ALA A 104 4.00 -17.12 0.95
N MET A 105 4.91 -16.33 1.52
CA MET A 105 6.01 -16.83 2.36
C MET A 105 5.49 -17.53 3.61
N GLY A 106 4.55 -16.91 4.34
CA GLY A 106 3.95 -17.53 5.52
C GLY A 106 3.21 -18.83 5.19
N ALA A 107 2.48 -18.87 4.07
CA ALA A 107 1.81 -20.07 3.58
C ALA A 107 2.79 -21.18 3.15
N SER A 108 4.02 -20.81 2.76
CA SER A 108 5.09 -21.75 2.41
C SER A 108 5.89 -22.25 3.63
N GLY A 109 5.53 -21.80 4.84
CA GLY A 109 6.13 -22.25 6.09
C GLY A 109 7.41 -21.51 6.51
N PHE A 110 7.79 -20.43 5.83
CA PHE A 110 8.89 -19.58 6.28
C PHE A 110 8.56 -18.93 7.64
N SER A 111 9.56 -18.73 8.49
CA SER A 111 9.38 -18.09 9.79
C SER A 111 9.13 -16.57 9.63
N PHE A 112 8.52 -15.95 10.63
CA PHE A 112 8.45 -14.47 10.66
C PHE A 112 9.85 -13.85 10.74
N GLY A 113 10.82 -14.52 11.37
CA GLY A 113 12.22 -14.11 11.41
C GLY A 113 12.87 -14.04 10.03
N ALA A 114 12.54 -14.99 9.14
CA ALA A 114 13.01 -15.03 7.76
C ALA A 114 12.44 -13.87 6.94
N LEU A 115 11.16 -13.53 7.17
CA LEU A 115 10.51 -12.37 6.58
C LEU A 115 11.23 -11.08 7.00
N LEU A 116 11.50 -10.90 8.30
CA LEU A 116 12.18 -9.70 8.82
C LEU A 116 13.62 -9.56 8.26
N GLY A 117 14.37 -10.66 8.16
CA GLY A 117 15.70 -10.64 7.53
C GLY A 117 15.63 -10.30 6.05
N GLY A 118 14.67 -10.87 5.33
CA GLY A 118 14.41 -10.52 3.93
C GLY A 118 13.92 -9.08 3.74
N GLU A 119 13.16 -8.53 4.67
CA GLU A 119 12.73 -7.12 4.69
C GLU A 119 13.93 -6.18 4.84
N ILE A 120 14.91 -6.52 5.68
CA ILE A 120 16.15 -5.75 5.81
C ILE A 120 16.93 -5.76 4.49
N VAL A 121 17.06 -6.93 3.85
CA VAL A 121 17.74 -7.04 2.54
C VAL A 121 16.98 -6.28 1.46
N GLY A 122 15.66 -6.46 1.38
CA GLY A 122 14.80 -5.76 0.43
C GLY A 122 14.82 -4.24 0.63
N GLY A 123 14.80 -3.78 1.88
CA GLY A 123 14.93 -2.36 2.24
C GLY A 123 16.29 -1.78 1.81
N ALA A 124 17.39 -2.53 2.00
CA ALA A 124 18.70 -2.14 1.49
C ALA A 124 18.72 -2.05 -0.05
N VAL A 125 18.08 -3.00 -0.74
CA VAL A 125 17.91 -2.96 -2.20
C VAL A 125 17.06 -1.76 -2.65
N ALA A 126 15.99 -1.41 -1.93
CA ALA A 126 15.22 -0.20 -2.18
C ALA A 126 16.07 1.07 -2.00
N VAL A 127 16.93 1.15 -0.98
CA VAL A 127 17.86 2.27 -0.82
C VAL A 127 18.80 2.38 -2.02
N LEU A 128 19.41 1.26 -2.44
CA LEU A 128 20.28 1.23 -3.63
C LEU A 128 19.52 1.63 -4.90
N PHE A 129 18.29 1.13 -5.06
CA PHE A 129 17.39 1.48 -6.16
C PHE A 129 17.07 2.98 -6.16
N GLY A 130 16.72 3.55 -5.01
CA GLY A 130 16.44 4.98 -4.86
C GLY A 130 17.65 5.85 -5.20
N LEU A 131 18.85 5.46 -4.79
CA LEU A 131 20.10 6.16 -5.14
C LEU A 131 20.45 6.05 -6.62
N ALA A 132 20.12 4.91 -7.27
CA ALA A 132 20.37 4.66 -8.68
C ALA A 132 19.22 5.09 -9.61
N TYR A 133 18.10 5.56 -9.06
CA TYR A 133 16.83 5.74 -9.76
C TYR A 133 16.96 6.50 -11.10
N SER A 134 17.71 7.61 -11.11
CA SER A 134 17.88 8.45 -12.31
C SER A 134 18.45 7.68 -13.51
N LYS A 135 19.25 6.63 -13.27
CA LYS A 135 19.87 5.79 -14.29
C LYS A 135 18.97 4.65 -14.78
N ILE A 136 18.01 4.22 -13.98
CA ILE A 136 17.20 3.01 -14.22
C ILE A 136 15.71 3.28 -14.45
N LYS A 137 15.25 4.53 -14.27
CA LYS A 137 13.84 4.93 -14.45
C LYS A 137 13.23 4.56 -15.81
N TRP A 138 14.04 4.44 -16.85
CA TRP A 138 13.60 4.08 -18.20
C TRP A 138 13.06 2.64 -18.29
N LEU A 139 13.40 1.76 -17.34
CA LEU A 139 12.85 0.41 -17.22
C LEU A 139 11.40 0.39 -16.71
N PHE A 140 10.94 1.48 -16.10
CA PHE A 140 9.67 1.54 -15.38
C PHE A 140 8.75 2.67 -15.90
N PRO A 141 8.42 2.67 -17.21
CA PRO A 141 7.41 3.59 -17.73
C PRO A 141 6.02 3.29 -17.15
N PRO A 142 5.04 4.22 -17.27
CA PRO A 142 3.71 4.06 -16.70
C PRO A 142 3.02 2.73 -17.03
N VAL A 143 3.21 2.18 -18.24
CA VAL A 143 2.67 0.87 -18.61
C VAL A 143 3.20 -0.26 -17.72
N VAL A 144 4.51 -0.28 -17.43
CA VAL A 144 5.12 -1.31 -16.57
C VAL A 144 4.63 -1.15 -15.13
N THR A 145 4.75 0.06 -14.58
CA THR A 145 4.34 0.34 -13.22
C THR A 145 2.86 0.05 -13.00
N GLY A 146 2.01 0.48 -13.94
CA GLY A 146 0.56 0.30 -13.83
C GLY A 146 0.19 -1.18 -13.82
N THR A 147 0.85 -1.98 -14.67
CA THR A 147 0.64 -3.42 -14.76
C THR A 147 0.98 -4.11 -13.43
N VAL A 148 2.09 -3.70 -12.79
CA VAL A 148 2.51 -4.25 -11.50
C VAL A 148 1.54 -3.87 -10.38
N ILE A 149 1.13 -2.59 -10.29
CA ILE A 149 0.13 -2.14 -9.30
C ILE A 149 -1.21 -2.86 -9.50
N PHE A 150 -1.64 -3.05 -10.75
CA PHE A 150 -2.83 -3.82 -11.07
C PHE A 150 -2.75 -5.26 -10.55
N SER A 151 -1.62 -5.94 -10.78
CA SER A 151 -1.41 -7.31 -10.30
C SER A 151 -1.40 -7.41 -8.77
N ILE A 152 -0.76 -6.43 -8.09
CA ILE A 152 -0.84 -6.30 -6.63
C ILE A 152 -2.30 -6.22 -6.17
N GLY A 153 -3.08 -5.29 -6.73
CA GLY A 153 -4.48 -5.10 -6.35
C GLY A 153 -5.34 -6.36 -6.54
N VAL A 154 -5.23 -7.01 -7.70
CA VAL A 154 -6.01 -8.23 -8.00
C VAL A 154 -5.59 -9.39 -7.09
N SER A 155 -4.30 -9.53 -6.79
CA SER A 155 -3.81 -10.60 -5.90
C SER A 155 -4.32 -10.48 -4.45
N LEU A 156 -4.80 -9.30 -4.04
CA LEU A 156 -5.40 -9.08 -2.72
C LEU A 156 -6.90 -9.45 -2.66
N TYR A 157 -7.58 -9.65 -3.80
CA TYR A 157 -9.00 -9.96 -3.82
C TYR A 157 -9.34 -11.26 -3.07
N PRO A 158 -8.61 -12.38 -3.25
CA PRO A 158 -8.87 -13.57 -2.48
C PRO A 158 -8.64 -13.36 -0.98
N THR A 159 -7.71 -12.50 -0.58
CA THR A 159 -7.50 -12.18 0.84
C THR A 159 -8.72 -11.49 1.44
N ALA A 160 -9.28 -10.47 0.78
CA ALA A 160 -10.52 -9.83 1.24
C ALA A 160 -11.67 -10.85 1.38
N VAL A 161 -11.93 -11.64 0.32
CA VAL A 161 -13.04 -12.60 0.32
C VAL A 161 -12.85 -13.71 1.36
N LYS A 162 -11.62 -14.23 1.52
CA LYS A 162 -11.31 -15.21 2.57
C LYS A 162 -11.58 -14.64 3.96
N TYR A 163 -11.26 -13.37 4.18
CA TYR A 163 -11.51 -12.71 5.46
C TYR A 163 -13.00 -12.45 5.68
N MET A 164 -13.74 -12.03 4.65
CA MET A 164 -15.19 -11.91 4.70
C MET A 164 -15.87 -13.24 5.07
N ALA A 165 -15.34 -14.35 4.55
CA ALA A 165 -15.80 -15.69 4.86
C ALA A 165 -15.37 -16.18 6.26
N GLY A 166 -14.70 -15.37 7.10
CA GLY A 166 -14.32 -15.77 8.47
C GLY A 166 -12.88 -16.23 8.64
N GLY A 167 -12.07 -16.22 7.58
CA GLY A 167 -10.69 -16.70 7.62
C GLY A 167 -10.56 -18.16 7.27
N MET A 168 -9.68 -18.48 6.33
CA MET A 168 -9.46 -19.87 5.92
C MET A 168 -8.93 -20.69 7.10
N GLY A 169 -9.55 -21.83 7.37
CA GLY A 169 -9.13 -22.75 8.43
C GLY A 169 -9.65 -22.41 9.83
N THR A 170 -10.48 -21.37 9.99
CA THR A 170 -11.12 -21.05 11.28
C THR A 170 -12.50 -21.70 11.41
N PRO A 171 -13.05 -21.83 12.63
CA PRO A 171 -14.44 -22.26 12.83
C PRO A 171 -15.49 -21.35 12.19
N LEU A 172 -15.12 -20.10 11.86
CA LEU A 172 -16.01 -19.13 11.22
C LEU A 172 -16.02 -19.28 9.70
N TRP A 173 -15.12 -20.08 9.11
CA TRP A 173 -14.97 -20.23 7.67
C TRP A 173 -16.28 -20.64 6.98
N GLY A 174 -16.78 -19.79 6.08
CA GLY A 174 -18.00 -20.01 5.32
C GLY A 174 -19.30 -19.90 6.11
N THR A 175 -19.25 -19.47 7.38
CA THR A 175 -20.45 -19.41 8.22
C THR A 175 -21.36 -18.22 7.85
N PRO A 176 -22.69 -18.34 8.04
CA PRO A 176 -23.61 -17.21 7.83
C PRO A 176 -23.27 -15.98 8.70
N GLN A 177 -22.77 -16.20 9.92
CA GLN A 177 -22.38 -15.15 10.86
C GLN A 177 -21.21 -14.32 10.29
N ALA A 178 -20.18 -14.99 9.76
CA ALA A 178 -19.04 -14.32 9.13
C ALA A 178 -19.50 -13.46 7.94
N TRP A 179 -20.28 -14.03 7.02
CA TRP A 179 -20.81 -13.29 5.88
C TRP A 179 -21.73 -12.14 6.27
N CYS A 180 -22.57 -12.30 7.30
CA CYS A 180 -23.45 -11.26 7.81
C CYS A 180 -22.64 -10.04 8.30
N VAL A 181 -21.67 -10.28 9.19
CA VAL A 181 -20.76 -9.23 9.70
C VAL A 181 -20.00 -8.56 8.55
N ALA A 182 -19.45 -9.35 7.63
CA ALA A 182 -18.67 -8.84 6.51
C ALA A 182 -19.51 -7.97 5.56
N LEU A 183 -20.70 -8.43 5.18
CA LEU A 183 -21.59 -7.72 4.27
C LEU A 183 -22.16 -6.44 4.90
N ILE A 184 -22.49 -6.46 6.18
CA ILE A 184 -22.93 -5.25 6.89
C ILE A 184 -21.78 -4.24 6.96
N THR A 185 -20.57 -4.71 7.32
CA THR A 185 -19.38 -3.85 7.33
C THR A 185 -19.12 -3.23 5.96
N PHE A 186 -19.13 -4.06 4.91
CA PHE A 186 -18.98 -3.60 3.53
C PHE A 186 -20.06 -2.60 3.13
N ALA A 187 -21.34 -2.88 3.43
CA ALA A 187 -22.45 -2.01 3.08
C ALA A 187 -22.30 -0.62 3.73
N VAL A 188 -21.85 -0.56 4.99
CA VAL A 188 -21.59 0.71 5.69
C VAL A 188 -20.41 1.43 5.06
N VAL A 189 -19.27 0.75 4.82
CA VAL A 189 -18.11 1.35 4.15
C VAL A 189 -18.50 1.90 2.79
N PHE A 190 -19.20 1.10 1.98
CA PHE A 190 -19.68 1.48 0.66
C PHE A 190 -20.62 2.69 0.72
N ALA A 191 -21.58 2.68 1.65
CA ALA A 191 -22.52 3.78 1.81
C ALA A 191 -21.82 5.09 2.20
N LEU A 192 -20.89 5.03 3.17
CA LEU A 192 -20.13 6.20 3.60
C LEU A 192 -19.15 6.69 2.52
N ALA A 193 -18.48 5.79 1.80
CA ALA A 193 -17.52 6.15 0.77
C ALA A 193 -18.19 6.82 -0.45
N ASN A 194 -19.39 6.38 -0.83
CA ASN A 194 -20.07 6.86 -2.02
C ASN A 194 -21.07 7.99 -1.74
N PHE A 195 -21.86 7.87 -0.67
CA PHE A 195 -22.94 8.80 -0.33
C PHE A 195 -22.62 9.71 0.87
N GLY A 196 -21.58 9.39 1.64
CA GLY A 196 -21.13 10.22 2.74
C GLY A 196 -20.54 11.56 2.29
N LYS A 197 -20.40 12.49 3.24
CA LYS A 197 -19.84 13.82 3.01
C LYS A 197 -18.72 14.12 4.00
N GLY A 198 -17.73 14.91 3.57
CA GLY A 198 -16.63 15.37 4.41
C GLY A 198 -15.91 14.23 5.12
N THR A 199 -15.75 14.34 6.44
CA THR A 199 -15.00 13.41 7.29
C THR A 199 -15.56 11.99 7.28
N LEU A 200 -16.89 11.81 7.15
CA LEU A 200 -17.52 10.49 7.10
C LEU A 200 -17.12 9.70 5.84
N LYS A 201 -16.97 10.40 4.71
CA LYS A 201 -16.52 9.79 3.46
C LYS A 201 -15.05 9.40 3.52
N LEU A 202 -14.21 10.30 4.04
CA LEU A 202 -12.77 10.08 4.17
C LEU A 202 -12.43 8.97 5.17
N GLY A 203 -13.14 8.92 6.30
CA GLY A 203 -13.01 7.87 7.32
C GLY A 203 -13.95 6.68 7.10
N SER A 204 -14.51 6.49 5.90
CA SER A 204 -15.53 5.46 5.63
C SER A 204 -15.11 4.06 6.07
N VAL A 205 -13.86 3.67 5.78
CA VAL A 205 -13.29 2.38 6.20
C VAL A 205 -13.19 2.30 7.73
N PHE A 206 -12.70 3.36 8.39
CA PHE A 206 -12.58 3.43 9.86
C PHE A 206 -13.94 3.29 10.55
N PHE A 207 -14.94 4.09 10.16
CA PHE A 207 -16.28 4.03 10.73
C PHE A 207 -17.00 2.74 10.40
N GLY A 208 -16.82 2.20 9.19
CA GLY A 208 -17.37 0.90 8.82
C GLY A 208 -16.82 -0.23 9.70
N MET A 209 -15.53 -0.23 10.01
CA MET A 209 -14.95 -1.20 10.95
C MET A 209 -15.54 -1.05 12.37
N ILE A 210 -15.81 0.17 12.85
CA ILE A 210 -16.48 0.38 14.14
C ILE A 210 -17.88 -0.25 14.13
N VAL A 211 -18.66 -0.03 13.07
CA VAL A 211 -19.99 -0.66 12.96
C VAL A 211 -19.88 -2.18 12.86
N GLY A 212 -18.93 -2.69 12.07
CA GLY A 212 -18.66 -4.13 11.97
C GLY A 212 -18.30 -4.76 13.32
N MET A 213 -17.49 -4.08 14.13
CA MET A 213 -17.19 -4.48 15.50
C MET A 213 -18.46 -4.57 16.34
N ILE A 214 -19.30 -3.54 16.34
CA ILE A 214 -20.56 -3.52 17.11
C ILE A 214 -21.46 -4.69 16.70
N VAL A 215 -21.57 -4.95 15.39
CA VAL A 215 -22.37 -6.05 14.83
C VAL A 215 -21.79 -7.43 15.18
N SER A 216 -20.50 -7.51 15.47
CA SER A 216 -19.82 -8.75 15.85
C SER A 216 -20.03 -9.14 17.33
N ILE A 217 -20.41 -8.19 18.20
CA ILE A 217 -20.59 -8.42 19.64
C ILE A 217 -21.65 -9.50 19.93
N PRO A 218 -22.87 -9.47 19.35
CA PRO A 218 -23.90 -10.48 19.61
C PRO A 218 -23.51 -11.89 19.18
N PHE A 219 -22.57 -12.02 18.24
CA PHE A 219 -22.05 -13.30 17.77
C PHE A 219 -20.88 -13.84 18.60
N GLY A 220 -20.44 -13.10 19.64
CA GLY A 220 -19.34 -13.53 20.51
C GLY A 220 -17.99 -13.58 19.80
N MET A 221 -17.81 -12.81 18.73
CA MET A 221 -16.59 -12.87 17.89
C MET A 221 -15.45 -11.99 18.39
N ILE A 222 -15.67 -11.21 19.46
CA ILE A 222 -14.69 -10.24 19.98
C ILE A 222 -14.23 -10.67 21.37
N ASP A 223 -12.91 -10.70 21.57
CA ASP A 223 -12.26 -10.92 22.86
C ASP A 223 -11.44 -9.68 23.24
N PHE A 224 -11.82 -9.03 24.35
CA PHE A 224 -11.14 -7.85 24.89
C PHE A 224 -10.17 -8.19 26.04
N SER A 225 -9.90 -9.47 26.30
CA SER A 225 -9.01 -9.89 27.39
C SER A 225 -7.61 -9.25 27.29
N SER A 226 -7.10 -9.07 26.06
CA SER A 226 -5.82 -8.41 25.79
C SER A 226 -5.78 -6.94 26.19
N VAL A 227 -6.92 -6.24 26.18
CA VAL A 227 -7.02 -4.81 26.53
C VAL A 227 -6.82 -4.60 28.02
N ALA A 228 -7.34 -5.51 28.85
CA ALA A 228 -7.19 -5.45 30.31
C ALA A 228 -5.73 -5.66 30.76
N THR A 229 -4.96 -6.46 30.01
CA THR A 229 -3.55 -6.77 30.32
C THR A 229 -2.56 -5.84 29.62
N ALA A 230 -3.01 -5.04 28.66
CA ALA A 230 -2.14 -4.16 27.88
C ALA A 230 -1.57 -3.03 28.75
N GLN A 231 -0.28 -2.76 28.59
CA GLN A 231 0.37 -1.61 29.22
C GLN A 231 -0.19 -0.30 28.65
N VAL A 232 -0.27 0.73 29.49
CA VAL A 232 -0.72 2.07 29.08
C VAL A 232 0.28 2.72 28.13
N PHE A 233 1.58 2.49 28.37
CA PHE A 233 2.67 3.01 27.55
C PHE A 233 3.73 1.92 27.36
N ALA A 234 4.18 1.71 26.13
CA ALA A 234 5.28 0.80 25.84
C ALA A 234 6.09 1.27 24.62
N LEU A 235 7.40 1.08 24.66
CA LEU A 235 8.26 1.25 23.48
C LEU A 235 8.37 -0.08 22.72
N PRO A 236 8.41 -0.06 21.37
CA PRO A 236 8.73 -1.24 20.59
C PRO A 236 10.04 -1.88 21.05
N LYS A 237 10.02 -3.20 21.25
CA LYS A 237 11.22 -3.95 21.61
C LYS A 237 12.17 -3.98 20.40
N LEU A 238 13.46 -3.86 20.66
CA LEU A 238 14.48 -4.06 19.64
C LEU A 238 14.73 -5.57 19.48
N MET A 239 14.70 -6.05 18.24
CA MET A 239 14.89 -7.45 17.87
C MET A 239 14.03 -8.43 18.69
N PRO A 240 12.69 -8.29 18.68
CA PRO A 240 11.80 -9.18 19.42
C PRO A 240 11.77 -10.60 18.86
N TYR A 241 12.20 -10.78 17.61
CA TYR A 241 12.30 -12.06 16.91
C TYR A 241 13.76 -12.30 16.47
N ALA A 242 14.16 -13.56 16.39
CA ALA A 242 15.45 -13.93 15.80
C ALA A 242 15.42 -13.62 14.30
N LEU A 243 16.38 -12.83 13.82
CA LEU A 243 16.51 -12.52 12.40
C LEU A 243 17.11 -13.71 11.66
N GLU A 244 16.44 -14.14 10.60
CA GLU A 244 16.89 -15.22 9.73
C GLU A 244 17.04 -14.67 8.32
N PHE A 245 18.17 -14.94 7.67
CA PHE A 245 18.43 -14.49 6.29
C PHE A 245 18.31 -15.67 5.34
N ASP A 246 17.07 -16.10 5.13
CA ASP A 246 16.77 -17.14 4.15
C ASP A 246 17.01 -16.61 2.72
N PRO A 247 17.85 -17.25 1.89
CA PRO A 247 18.18 -16.76 0.55
C PRO A 247 16.95 -16.58 -0.36
N GLU A 248 15.97 -17.48 -0.30
CA GLU A 248 14.79 -17.42 -1.17
C GLU A 248 13.88 -16.25 -0.79
N VAL A 249 13.69 -16.04 0.51
CA VAL A 249 12.95 -14.88 1.04
C VAL A 249 13.67 -13.58 0.70
N CYS A 250 15.00 -13.53 0.89
CA CYS A 250 15.82 -12.37 0.59
C CYS A 250 15.76 -11.98 -0.90
N ILE A 251 15.86 -12.95 -1.81
CA ILE A 251 15.76 -12.70 -3.26
C ILE A 251 14.36 -12.21 -3.62
N THR A 252 13.32 -12.84 -3.06
CA THR A 252 11.93 -12.45 -3.34
C THR A 252 11.67 -11.01 -2.92
N LEU A 253 12.06 -10.63 -1.70
CA LEU A 253 11.89 -9.26 -1.22
C LEU A 253 12.83 -8.27 -1.93
N ALA A 254 14.04 -8.66 -2.31
CA ALA A 254 14.91 -7.84 -3.15
C ALA A 254 14.28 -7.47 -4.51
N VAL A 255 13.37 -8.30 -5.05
CA VAL A 255 12.62 -7.99 -6.27
C VAL A 255 11.36 -7.17 -5.97
N VAL A 256 10.62 -7.51 -4.92
CA VAL A 256 9.35 -6.82 -4.57
C VAL A 256 9.60 -5.37 -4.14
N PHE A 257 10.66 -5.08 -3.39
CA PHE A 257 10.95 -3.74 -2.89
C PHE A 257 11.12 -2.67 -3.98
N PRO A 258 11.94 -2.88 -5.04
CA PRO A 258 11.98 -2.00 -6.20
C PRO A 258 10.60 -1.78 -6.84
N MET A 259 9.75 -2.81 -6.91
CA MET A 259 8.40 -2.67 -7.47
C MET A 259 7.54 -1.73 -6.64
N VAL A 260 7.59 -1.87 -5.31
CA VAL A 260 6.86 -0.97 -4.41
C VAL A 260 7.48 0.42 -4.39
N ALA A 261 8.80 0.57 -4.55
CA ALA A 261 9.44 1.87 -4.71
C ALA A 261 8.92 2.63 -5.93
N ILE A 262 8.57 1.93 -7.02
CA ILE A 262 7.98 2.58 -8.19
C ILE A 262 6.54 3.00 -7.94
N GLN A 263 5.79 2.24 -7.13
CA GLN A 263 4.50 2.72 -6.63
C GLN A 263 4.66 4.02 -5.82
N VAL A 264 5.67 4.12 -4.94
CA VAL A 264 5.96 5.38 -4.22
C VAL A 264 6.20 6.52 -5.19
N ILE A 265 6.95 6.30 -6.28
CA ILE A 265 7.13 7.31 -7.32
C ILE A 265 5.79 7.75 -7.92
N GLY A 266 4.91 6.79 -8.23
CA GLY A 266 3.58 7.06 -8.79
C GLY A 266 2.71 7.89 -7.85
N ASP A 267 2.61 7.47 -6.59
CA ASP A 267 1.80 8.12 -5.56
C ASP A 267 2.31 9.54 -5.24
N VAL A 268 3.63 9.69 -5.08
CA VAL A 268 4.27 10.99 -4.84
C VAL A 268 4.13 11.91 -6.05
N SER A 269 4.25 11.37 -7.26
CA SER A 269 4.05 12.14 -8.50
C SER A 269 2.61 12.62 -8.65
N ALA A 270 1.64 11.75 -8.38
CA ALA A 270 0.23 12.09 -8.41
C ALA A 270 -0.12 13.15 -7.35
N ALA A 271 0.40 13.01 -6.13
CA ALA A 271 0.21 13.98 -5.06
C ALA A 271 0.77 15.35 -5.45
N CYS A 272 1.98 15.40 -6.01
CA CYS A 272 2.59 16.67 -6.41
C CYS A 272 1.88 17.32 -7.58
N LEU A 273 1.54 16.55 -8.61
CA LEU A 273 0.83 17.07 -9.77
C LEU A 273 -0.55 17.60 -9.40
N GLY A 274 -1.27 16.94 -8.47
CA GLY A 274 -2.61 17.35 -8.08
C GLY A 274 -2.68 18.43 -7.00
N SER A 275 -1.60 18.71 -6.26
CA SER A 275 -1.61 19.67 -5.15
C SER A 275 -0.70 20.90 -5.34
N ILE A 276 0.46 20.73 -5.96
CA ILE A 276 1.45 21.80 -6.21
C ILE A 276 1.74 22.02 -7.69
N ASP A 277 0.93 21.43 -8.58
CA ASP A 277 0.95 21.62 -10.04
C ASP A 277 2.34 21.41 -10.69
N ARG A 278 3.15 20.48 -10.14
CA ARG A 278 4.44 20.07 -10.72
C ARG A 278 4.76 18.61 -10.46
N MET A 279 5.66 18.06 -11.27
CA MET A 279 6.26 16.75 -10.99
C MET A 279 7.33 16.87 -9.89
N PRO A 280 7.52 15.83 -9.07
CA PRO A 280 8.68 15.69 -8.20
C PRO A 280 9.98 15.73 -8.99
N THR A 281 11.00 16.35 -8.42
CA THR A 281 12.37 16.25 -8.94
C THR A 281 12.94 14.87 -8.67
N GLU A 282 13.94 14.46 -9.44
CA GLU A 282 14.60 13.15 -9.24
C GLU A 282 15.20 13.00 -7.83
N ARG A 283 15.68 14.10 -7.23
CA ARG A 283 16.20 14.10 -5.87
C ARG A 283 15.10 13.83 -4.85
N GLU A 284 13.93 14.43 -5.02
CA GLU A 284 12.79 14.21 -4.13
C GLU A 284 12.27 12.77 -4.26
N LEU A 285 12.21 12.22 -5.48
CA LEU A 285 11.86 10.80 -5.70
C LEU A 285 12.87 9.85 -5.07
N SER A 286 14.17 10.10 -5.30
CA SER A 286 15.26 9.33 -4.71
C SER A 286 15.17 9.35 -3.18
N GLY A 287 14.97 10.53 -2.58
CA GLY A 287 14.81 10.67 -1.14
C GLY A 287 13.59 9.94 -0.59
N ALA A 288 12.46 9.98 -1.31
CA ALA A 288 11.25 9.28 -0.91
C ALA A 288 11.43 7.76 -0.85
N ILE A 289 12.13 7.19 -1.84
CA ILE A 289 12.46 5.76 -1.90
C ILE A 289 13.46 5.37 -0.81
N VAL A 290 14.50 6.20 -0.61
CA VAL A 290 15.51 5.95 0.43
C VAL A 290 14.86 5.96 1.83
N SER A 291 13.92 6.87 2.10
CA SER A 291 13.14 6.87 3.36
C SER A 291 12.38 5.56 3.56
N GLN A 292 11.69 5.11 2.52
CA GLN A 292 10.91 3.89 2.53
C GLN A 292 11.78 2.66 2.80
N GLY A 293 12.91 2.54 2.11
CA GLY A 293 13.87 1.46 2.31
C GLY A 293 14.49 1.46 3.71
N LEU A 294 14.97 2.61 4.20
CA LEU A 294 15.54 2.74 5.54
C LEU A 294 14.52 2.45 6.64
N THR A 295 13.29 2.96 6.50
CA THR A 295 12.24 2.71 7.50
C THR A 295 11.84 1.24 7.53
N SER A 296 11.81 0.57 6.38
CA SER A 296 11.56 -0.88 6.32
C SER A 296 12.73 -1.68 6.94
N MET A 297 13.98 -1.26 6.75
CA MET A 297 15.11 -1.90 7.45
C MET A 297 14.98 -1.77 8.98
N VAL A 298 14.58 -0.58 9.47
CA VAL A 298 14.26 -0.38 10.89
C VAL A 298 13.07 -1.23 11.31
N GLY A 299 12.07 -1.37 10.44
CA GLY A 299 10.92 -2.25 10.66
C GLY A 299 11.31 -3.70 10.88
N GLY A 300 12.18 -4.24 10.04
CA GLY A 300 12.75 -5.59 10.23
C GLY A 300 13.40 -5.79 11.60
N LEU A 301 14.10 -4.77 12.12
CA LEU A 301 14.72 -4.82 13.46
C LEU A 301 13.70 -4.72 14.60
N LEU A 302 12.57 -4.05 14.40
CA LEU A 302 11.53 -3.87 15.42
C LEU A 302 10.42 -4.93 15.37
N GLY A 303 10.49 -5.89 14.42
CA GLY A 303 9.42 -6.87 14.20
C GLY A 303 8.19 -6.29 13.50
N GLY A 304 8.40 -5.27 12.66
CA GLY A 304 7.38 -4.58 11.89
C GLY A 304 7.17 -5.16 10.50
N LEU A 305 6.53 -4.36 9.65
CA LEU A 305 6.27 -4.67 8.25
C LEU A 305 6.70 -3.49 7.37
N PRO A 306 7.01 -3.72 6.07
CA PRO A 306 7.52 -2.67 5.22
C PRO A 306 6.50 -1.56 4.98
N THR A 307 6.98 -0.32 4.93
CA THR A 307 6.16 0.86 4.66
C THR A 307 6.15 1.22 3.17
N SER A 308 5.13 1.95 2.75
CA SER A 308 5.03 2.60 1.44
C SER A 308 4.06 3.79 1.48
N ALA A 309 3.94 4.50 0.36
CA ALA A 309 2.99 5.58 0.19
C ALA A 309 1.54 5.08 0.22
N LEU A 310 0.66 5.84 0.89
CA LEU A 310 -0.76 5.53 0.96
C LEU A 310 -1.52 6.28 -0.13
N GLY A 311 -1.76 5.62 -1.27
CA GLY A 311 -2.47 6.18 -2.43
C GLY A 311 -3.86 6.75 -2.13
N GLN A 312 -4.55 6.27 -1.09
CA GLN A 312 -5.83 6.86 -0.64
C GLN A 312 -5.66 8.29 -0.13
N ASN A 313 -4.55 8.58 0.56
CA ASN A 313 -4.23 9.91 1.07
C ASN A 313 -3.83 10.85 -0.07
N VAL A 314 -3.27 10.33 -1.16
CA VAL A 314 -2.98 11.10 -2.38
C VAL A 314 -4.25 11.73 -2.94
N GLY A 315 -5.37 10.99 -2.98
CA GLY A 315 -6.66 11.53 -3.42
C GLY A 315 -7.15 12.71 -2.56
N ILE A 316 -6.87 12.66 -1.25
CA ILE A 316 -7.19 13.76 -0.32
C ILE A 316 -6.31 14.97 -0.60
N ILE A 317 -5.00 14.77 -0.75
CA ILE A 317 -4.02 15.82 -1.07
C ILE A 317 -4.40 16.53 -2.37
N CYS A 318 -4.79 15.80 -3.41
CA CYS A 318 -5.23 16.39 -4.68
C CYS A 318 -6.56 17.17 -4.57
N SER A 319 -7.44 16.76 -3.66
CA SER A 319 -8.76 17.36 -3.48
C SER A 319 -8.69 18.65 -2.65
N ASN A 320 -7.98 18.61 -1.52
CA ASN A 320 -7.90 19.73 -0.58
C ASN A 320 -6.70 20.66 -0.84
N LYS A 321 -5.72 20.23 -1.63
CA LYS A 321 -4.47 20.95 -1.92
C LYS A 321 -3.64 21.34 -0.69
N VAL A 322 -3.88 20.71 0.46
CA VAL A 322 -3.13 20.98 1.70
C VAL A 322 -1.78 20.26 1.63
N VAL A 323 -0.70 21.05 1.63
CA VAL A 323 0.67 20.54 1.40
C VAL A 323 1.65 20.96 2.48
N ASN A 324 1.18 21.72 3.48
CA ASN A 324 2.00 22.20 4.57
C ASN A 324 2.58 21.04 5.39
N LYS A 325 3.90 21.06 5.61
CA LYS A 325 4.62 19.97 6.30
C LYS A 325 4.11 19.73 7.72
N TRP A 326 3.65 20.76 8.43
CA TRP A 326 3.20 20.63 9.82
C TRP A 326 1.91 19.82 9.94
N VAL A 327 1.06 19.80 8.91
CA VAL A 327 -0.10 18.89 8.85
C VAL A 327 0.36 17.44 8.84
N PHE A 328 1.39 17.10 8.05
CA PHE A 328 1.99 15.77 8.00
C PHE A 328 2.74 15.39 9.28
N VAL A 329 3.34 16.36 9.96
CA VAL A 329 3.94 16.16 11.29
C VAL A 329 2.88 15.83 12.33
N ILE A 330 1.72 16.50 12.30
CA ILE A 330 0.60 16.16 13.20
C ILE A 330 0.09 14.74 12.90
N ILE A 331 -0.03 14.35 11.64
CA ILE A 331 -0.38 12.97 11.24
C ILE A 331 0.62 11.98 11.85
N ALA A 332 1.92 12.22 11.67
CA ALA A 332 2.98 11.39 12.24
C ALA A 332 2.90 11.34 13.78
N ALA A 333 2.67 12.48 14.44
CA ALA A 333 2.52 12.53 15.89
C ALA A 333 1.31 11.70 16.38
N VAL A 334 0.18 11.76 15.67
CA VAL A 334 -1.00 10.95 16.00
C VAL A 334 -0.70 9.45 15.85
N PHE A 335 0.02 9.03 14.81
CA PHE A 335 0.44 7.63 14.68
C PHE A 335 1.46 7.23 15.74
N ALA A 336 2.40 8.10 16.09
CA ALA A 336 3.37 7.84 17.14
C ALA A 336 2.66 7.65 18.48
N ILE A 337 1.72 8.53 18.84
CA ILE A 337 0.91 8.40 20.05
C ILE A 337 0.06 7.13 19.97
N ALA A 338 -0.62 6.85 18.86
CA ALA A 338 -1.40 5.63 18.69
C ALA A 338 -0.55 4.35 18.88
N GLY A 339 0.70 4.36 18.41
CA GLY A 339 1.64 3.26 18.60
C GLY A 339 2.28 3.23 20.01
N LEU A 340 2.49 4.34 20.68
CA LEU A 340 3.11 4.34 22.02
C LEU A 340 2.14 3.92 23.13
N PHE A 341 0.84 3.82 22.84
CA PHE A 341 -0.21 3.42 23.77
C PHE A 341 -0.85 2.09 23.31
N PRO A 342 -0.27 0.93 23.68
CA PRO A 342 -0.67 -0.39 23.21
C PRO A 342 -2.12 -0.77 23.47
N GLN A 343 -2.82 -0.11 24.40
CA GLN A 343 -4.24 -0.31 24.62
C GLN A 343 -5.07 -0.12 23.34
N LEU A 344 -4.68 0.87 22.51
CA LEU A 344 -5.31 1.06 21.20
C LEU A 344 -5.00 -0.12 20.28
N SER A 345 -3.73 -0.52 20.16
CA SER A 345 -3.32 -1.69 19.39
C SER A 345 -4.02 -2.98 19.86
N ALA A 346 -4.26 -3.15 21.15
CA ALA A 346 -4.96 -4.30 21.71
C ALA A 346 -6.44 -4.32 21.29
N VAL A 347 -7.13 -3.18 21.34
CA VAL A 347 -8.51 -3.07 20.82
C VAL A 347 -8.55 -3.39 19.33
N LEU A 348 -7.56 -2.94 18.56
CA LEU A 348 -7.47 -3.18 17.12
C LEU A 348 -7.14 -4.64 16.79
N SER A 349 -6.37 -5.32 17.65
CA SER A 349 -6.09 -6.76 17.51
C SER A 349 -7.34 -7.62 17.70
N ALA A 350 -8.34 -7.10 18.42
CA ALA A 350 -9.62 -7.77 18.65
C ALA A 350 -10.60 -7.67 17.47
N ILE A 351 -10.22 -7.01 16.36
CA ILE A 351 -11.08 -6.87 15.19
C ILE A 351 -11.25 -8.22 14.48
N PRO A 352 -12.49 -8.75 14.36
CA PRO A 352 -12.73 -10.00 13.66
C PRO A 352 -12.37 -9.90 12.17
N GLN A 353 -11.85 -11.00 11.62
CA GLN A 353 -11.48 -11.06 10.20
C GLN A 353 -12.63 -10.70 9.23
N PRO A 354 -13.90 -11.07 9.48
CA PRO A 354 -15.03 -10.61 8.66
C PRO A 354 -15.17 -9.09 8.54
N VAL A 355 -14.91 -8.36 9.62
CA VAL A 355 -14.94 -6.89 9.64
C VAL A 355 -13.83 -6.35 8.72
N ILE A 356 -12.63 -6.88 8.84
CA ILE A 356 -11.48 -6.50 8.00
C ILE A 356 -11.75 -6.80 6.53
N GLY A 357 -12.27 -7.99 6.23
CA GLY A 357 -12.63 -8.40 4.88
C GLY A 357 -13.63 -7.44 4.26
N GLY A 358 -14.74 -7.15 4.95
CA GLY A 358 -15.76 -6.21 4.47
C GLY A 358 -15.23 -4.78 4.30
N ALA A 359 -14.32 -4.34 5.17
CA ALA A 359 -13.77 -3.00 5.14
C ALA A 359 -12.74 -2.76 4.01
N THR A 360 -12.03 -3.81 3.59
CA THR A 360 -10.92 -3.71 2.63
C THR A 360 -11.32 -3.86 1.16
N VAL A 361 -12.53 -4.35 0.86
CA VAL A 361 -12.99 -4.57 -0.53
C VAL A 361 -12.79 -3.33 -1.41
N GLY A 362 -13.23 -2.17 -0.93
CA GLY A 362 -13.10 -0.90 -1.67
C GLY A 362 -11.64 -0.44 -1.81
N VAL A 363 -10.80 -0.72 -0.81
CA VAL A 363 -9.37 -0.36 -0.82
C VAL A 363 -8.65 -1.16 -1.90
N PHE A 364 -8.86 -2.48 -1.95
CA PHE A 364 -8.23 -3.33 -2.95
C PHE A 364 -8.74 -3.02 -4.36
N GLY A 365 -10.05 -2.78 -4.52
CA GLY A 365 -10.60 -2.31 -5.78
C GLY A 365 -9.99 -0.98 -6.24
N THR A 366 -9.78 -0.03 -5.34
CA THR A 366 -9.13 1.25 -5.66
C THR A 366 -7.67 1.06 -6.08
N ILE A 367 -6.90 0.18 -5.42
CA ILE A 367 -5.52 -0.14 -5.79
C ILE A 367 -5.47 -0.69 -7.22
N THR A 368 -6.32 -1.67 -7.54
CA THR A 368 -6.41 -2.25 -8.88
C THR A 368 -6.71 -1.17 -9.93
N MET A 369 -7.70 -0.32 -9.68
CA MET A 369 -8.10 0.73 -10.62
C MET A 369 -7.06 1.84 -10.78
N ASN A 370 -6.25 2.11 -9.77
CA ASN A 370 -5.10 3.01 -9.89
C ASN A 370 -4.04 2.44 -10.84
N GLY A 371 -3.81 1.12 -10.79
CA GLY A 371 -2.98 0.41 -11.77
C GLY A 371 -3.51 0.59 -13.19
N VAL A 372 -4.82 0.37 -13.39
CA VAL A 372 -5.50 0.60 -14.69
C VAL A 372 -5.26 2.02 -15.18
N ARG A 373 -5.64 3.02 -14.37
CA ARG A 373 -5.50 4.43 -14.74
C ARG A 373 -4.07 4.79 -15.17
N MET A 374 -3.07 4.17 -14.55
CA MET A 374 -1.67 4.45 -14.86
C MET A 374 -1.23 3.83 -16.20
N PHE A 375 -1.53 2.56 -16.47
CA PHE A 375 -1.13 1.96 -17.75
C PHE A 375 -2.01 2.40 -18.92
N THR A 376 -3.23 2.89 -18.68
CA THR A 376 -4.11 3.45 -19.72
C THR A 376 -3.88 4.92 -20.00
N ARG A 377 -2.94 5.58 -19.31
CA ARG A 377 -2.74 7.03 -19.40
C ARG A 377 -2.46 7.53 -20.83
N GLU A 378 -1.74 6.74 -21.63
CA GLU A 378 -1.40 7.04 -23.02
C GLU A 378 -2.32 6.31 -24.03
N GLY A 379 -3.42 5.73 -23.54
CA GLY A 379 -4.33 4.91 -24.33
C GLY A 379 -3.97 3.42 -24.35
N LEU A 380 -4.97 2.58 -24.65
CA LEU A 380 -4.84 1.13 -24.78
C LEU A 380 -4.42 0.74 -26.20
N THR A 381 -3.19 1.13 -26.58
CA THR A 381 -2.61 0.73 -27.86
C THR A 381 -2.38 -0.79 -27.91
N GLN A 382 -2.22 -1.36 -29.11
CA GLN A 382 -1.86 -2.77 -29.27
C GLN A 382 -0.60 -3.16 -28.47
N ARG A 383 0.39 -2.25 -28.42
CA ARG A 383 1.61 -2.43 -27.62
C ARG A 383 1.29 -2.49 -26.12
N THR A 384 0.53 -1.51 -25.61
CA THR A 384 0.10 -1.46 -24.21
C THR A 384 -0.67 -2.72 -23.83
N THR A 385 -1.65 -3.11 -24.64
CA THR A 385 -2.48 -4.31 -24.44
C THR A 385 -1.64 -5.59 -24.42
N THR A 386 -0.64 -5.69 -25.30
CA THR A 386 0.27 -6.85 -25.34
C THR A 386 1.13 -6.92 -24.08
N ILE A 387 1.72 -5.80 -23.66
CA ILE A 387 2.55 -5.72 -22.44
C ILE A 387 1.70 -6.08 -21.23
N VAL A 388 0.59 -5.38 -21.02
CA VAL A 388 -0.28 -5.55 -19.84
C VAL A 388 -0.86 -6.96 -19.82
N GLY A 389 -1.55 -7.37 -20.89
CA GLY A 389 -2.27 -8.65 -20.96
C GLY A 389 -1.35 -9.85 -20.74
N THR A 390 -0.22 -9.91 -21.45
CA THR A 390 0.73 -11.02 -21.33
C THR A 390 1.37 -11.05 -19.94
N SER A 391 1.76 -9.90 -19.40
CA SER A 391 2.38 -9.82 -18.08
C SER A 391 1.42 -10.25 -16.97
N VAL A 392 0.14 -9.88 -17.08
CA VAL A 392 -0.90 -10.29 -16.13
C VAL A 392 -1.18 -11.79 -16.21
N VAL A 393 -1.17 -12.39 -17.41
CA VAL A 393 -1.33 -13.85 -17.57
C VAL A 393 -0.19 -14.59 -16.88
N PHE A 394 1.07 -14.21 -17.10
CA PHE A 394 2.18 -14.83 -16.39
C PHE A 394 2.15 -14.51 -14.89
N GLY A 395 1.78 -13.30 -14.52
CA GLY A 395 1.67 -12.86 -13.14
C GLY A 395 0.63 -13.62 -12.33
N LEU A 396 -0.63 -13.29 -12.59
CA LEU A 396 -1.78 -13.85 -11.87
C LEU A 396 -2.01 -15.31 -12.24
N GLY A 397 -1.78 -15.71 -13.50
CA GLY A 397 -2.01 -17.09 -13.94
C GLY A 397 -1.09 -18.08 -13.23
N ILE A 398 0.22 -17.79 -13.12
CA ILE A 398 1.15 -18.64 -12.37
C ILE A 398 0.73 -18.73 -10.89
N TRP A 399 0.44 -17.58 -10.28
CA TRP A 399 0.03 -17.52 -8.87
C TRP A 399 -1.28 -18.28 -8.60
N MET A 400 -2.26 -18.20 -9.50
CA MET A 400 -3.53 -18.93 -9.39
C MET A 400 -3.37 -20.43 -9.66
N ALA A 401 -2.45 -20.82 -10.53
CA ALA A 401 -2.07 -22.20 -10.80
C ALA A 401 -1.05 -22.70 -9.78
N SER A 402 -1.39 -22.61 -8.49
CA SER A 402 -0.51 -23.00 -7.39
C SER A 402 0.11 -24.39 -7.60
N GLY A 403 1.44 -24.48 -7.43
CA GLY A 403 2.21 -25.71 -7.65
C GLY A 403 2.65 -25.96 -9.10
N CYS A 404 2.24 -25.14 -10.08
CA CYS A 404 2.64 -25.32 -11.49
C CYS A 404 4.15 -25.21 -11.74
N LEU A 405 4.89 -24.55 -10.85
CA LEU A 405 6.35 -24.43 -10.87
C LEU A 405 7.04 -25.24 -9.76
N ALA A 406 6.35 -26.25 -9.21
CA ALA A 406 6.85 -27.13 -8.15
C ALA A 406 7.05 -28.59 -8.63
N GLY A 407 7.11 -28.82 -9.94
CA GLY A 407 7.31 -30.15 -10.52
C GLY A 407 8.69 -30.74 -10.23
N GLU A 408 8.81 -32.07 -10.37
CA GLU A 408 10.08 -32.77 -10.18
C GLU A 408 11.17 -32.22 -11.12
N GLY A 409 12.36 -31.96 -10.57
CA GLY A 409 13.48 -31.37 -11.30
C GLY A 409 13.47 -29.83 -11.36
N MET A 410 12.41 -29.16 -10.90
CA MET A 410 12.38 -27.70 -10.81
C MET A 410 13.15 -27.20 -9.59
N PRO A 411 14.01 -26.17 -9.71
CA PRO A 411 14.66 -25.58 -8.55
C PRO A 411 13.64 -24.95 -7.59
N ALA A 412 13.77 -25.22 -6.29
CA ALA A 412 12.85 -24.72 -5.25
C ALA A 412 12.67 -23.19 -5.30
N TRP A 413 13.76 -22.45 -5.50
CA TRP A 413 13.75 -21.00 -5.62
C TRP A 413 12.80 -20.47 -6.71
N VAL A 414 12.53 -21.24 -7.78
CA VAL A 414 11.60 -20.79 -8.83
C VAL A 414 10.17 -20.78 -8.31
N SER A 415 9.79 -21.82 -7.57
CA SER A 415 8.49 -21.87 -6.90
C SER A 415 8.36 -20.73 -5.90
N THR A 416 9.39 -20.46 -5.11
CA THR A 416 9.35 -19.42 -4.06
C THR A 416 9.37 -18.01 -4.63
N VAL A 417 10.26 -17.69 -5.59
CA VAL A 417 10.44 -16.33 -6.12
C VAL A 417 9.38 -15.99 -7.17
N ILE A 418 9.05 -16.95 -8.05
CA ILE A 418 8.17 -16.72 -9.21
C ILE A 418 6.79 -17.34 -8.98
N GLY A 419 6.72 -18.58 -8.49
CA GLY A 419 5.47 -19.33 -8.35
C GLY A 419 4.54 -18.84 -7.24
N SER A 420 5.10 -18.33 -6.15
CA SER A 420 4.36 -18.06 -4.91
C SER A 420 3.59 -16.74 -4.92
N ASN A 421 3.95 -15.80 -5.80
CA ASN A 421 3.40 -14.44 -5.81
C ASN A 421 3.17 -13.94 -7.24
N ALA A 422 2.13 -13.13 -7.43
CA ALA A 422 1.81 -12.60 -8.76
C ALA A 422 2.74 -11.45 -9.19
N VAL A 423 3.32 -10.72 -8.24
CA VAL A 423 3.99 -9.43 -8.47
C VAL A 423 5.29 -9.61 -9.25
N THR A 424 6.14 -10.54 -8.80
CA THR A 424 7.46 -10.80 -9.39
C THR A 424 7.37 -11.23 -10.86
N PRO A 425 6.61 -12.29 -11.24
CA PRO A 425 6.44 -12.66 -12.64
C PRO A 425 5.82 -11.55 -13.49
N THR A 426 4.85 -10.81 -12.95
CA THR A 426 4.25 -9.66 -13.66
C THR A 426 5.32 -8.62 -14.00
N ALA A 427 6.13 -8.23 -13.01
CA ALA A 427 7.14 -7.19 -13.17
C ALA A 427 8.21 -7.59 -14.20
N ILE A 428 8.74 -8.81 -14.09
CA ILE A 428 9.75 -9.32 -15.01
C ILE A 428 9.19 -9.31 -16.44
N MET A 429 7.98 -9.84 -16.65
CA MET A 429 7.38 -9.91 -17.97
C MET A 429 7.09 -8.51 -18.54
N ALA A 430 6.57 -7.59 -17.71
CA ALA A 430 6.26 -6.23 -18.15
C ALA A 430 7.52 -5.47 -18.59
N ILE A 431 8.62 -5.61 -17.84
CA ILE A 431 9.92 -5.01 -18.18
C ILE A 431 10.45 -5.62 -19.48
N VAL A 432 10.51 -6.95 -19.56
CA VAL A 432 11.02 -7.67 -20.73
C VAL A 432 10.25 -7.29 -22.00
N LEU A 433 8.91 -7.30 -21.95
CA LEU A 433 8.08 -6.93 -23.09
C LEU A 433 8.22 -5.46 -23.45
N ASN A 434 8.34 -4.57 -22.46
CA ASN A 434 8.57 -3.15 -22.73
C ASN A 434 9.92 -2.91 -23.43
N LEU A 435 10.95 -3.71 -23.14
CA LEU A 435 12.26 -3.62 -23.76
C LEU A 435 12.31 -4.19 -25.18
N ILE A 436 11.61 -5.30 -25.42
CA ILE A 436 11.67 -6.03 -26.69
C ILE A 436 10.69 -5.45 -27.72
N LEU A 437 9.51 -5.01 -27.28
CA LEU A 437 8.48 -4.53 -28.21
C LEU A 437 8.84 -3.15 -28.78
N PRO A 438 8.71 -2.96 -30.11
CA PRO A 438 9.03 -1.69 -30.76
C PRO A 438 8.18 -0.57 -30.18
N GLN A 439 8.79 0.59 -29.95
CA GLN A 439 8.08 1.77 -29.48
C GLN A 439 7.23 2.32 -30.63
N THR A 440 5.92 2.47 -30.41
CA THR A 440 5.07 3.20 -31.34
C THR A 440 5.48 4.68 -31.29
N PRO A 441 5.89 5.32 -32.41
CA PRO A 441 6.17 6.74 -32.41
C PRO A 441 4.93 7.53 -31.98
N VAL A 442 5.09 8.56 -31.15
CA VAL A 442 3.98 9.43 -30.68
C VAL A 442 3.13 9.95 -31.83
N VAL A 443 3.76 10.22 -32.99
CA VAL A 443 3.08 10.66 -34.23
C VAL A 443 2.12 9.60 -34.78
N ALA A 444 2.47 8.30 -34.69
CA ALA A 444 1.60 7.22 -35.16
C ALA A 444 0.42 7.00 -34.21
N GLN A 445 0.58 7.19 -32.90
CA GLN A 445 -0.51 7.10 -31.92
C GLN A 445 -1.61 8.15 -32.17
N HIS A 446 -1.22 9.39 -32.52
CA HIS A 446 -2.19 10.43 -32.88
C HIS A 446 -2.91 10.14 -34.22
N ILE A 447 -2.22 9.51 -35.17
CA ILE A 447 -2.80 9.12 -36.46
C ILE A 447 -3.78 7.96 -36.30
N ASP A 448 -3.46 6.96 -35.47
CA ASP A 448 -4.36 5.82 -35.23
C ASP A 448 -5.60 6.24 -34.44
N ALA A 449 -5.45 7.08 -33.39
CA ALA A 449 -6.59 7.65 -32.68
C ALA A 449 -7.48 8.53 -33.59
N ALA A 450 -6.88 9.28 -34.52
CA ALA A 450 -7.61 10.04 -35.51
C ALA A 450 -8.30 9.15 -36.56
N LYS A 451 -7.69 8.02 -36.94
CA LYS A 451 -8.29 7.02 -37.83
C LYS A 451 -9.46 6.30 -37.16
N ASP A 452 -9.32 5.86 -35.92
CA ASP A 452 -10.39 5.18 -35.19
C ASP A 452 -11.59 6.13 -35.00
N ALA A 453 -11.33 7.39 -34.61
CA ALA A 453 -12.37 8.41 -34.53
C ALA A 453 -13.02 8.72 -35.90
N ALA A 454 -12.24 8.71 -36.99
CA ALA A 454 -12.77 8.90 -38.34
C ALA A 454 -13.60 7.70 -38.83
N VAL A 455 -13.21 6.47 -38.47
CA VAL A 455 -13.96 5.24 -38.76
C VAL A 455 -15.31 5.24 -38.04
N ASP A 456 -15.34 5.68 -36.77
CA ASP A 456 -16.58 5.85 -35.99
C ASP A 456 -17.51 6.94 -36.54
N LEU A 457 -16.97 7.93 -37.25
CA LEU A 457 -17.75 8.98 -37.92
C LEU A 457 -18.35 8.52 -39.26
N VAL A 458 -17.78 7.49 -39.91
CA VAL A 458 -18.14 7.09 -41.27
C VAL A 458 -18.93 5.76 -41.30
N LEU A 459 -18.87 4.94 -40.25
CA LEU A 459 -19.65 3.70 -40.18
C LEU A 459 -21.14 3.99 -39.88
N PRO A 460 -22.09 3.48 -40.69
CA PRO A 460 -23.51 3.57 -40.40
C PRO A 460 -23.87 2.79 -39.13
N GLU A 461 -24.84 3.28 -38.35
CA GLU A 461 -25.25 2.70 -37.06
C GLU A 461 -25.59 1.20 -37.10
N SER A 462 -25.89 0.64 -38.27
CA SER A 462 -26.15 -0.79 -38.44
C SER A 462 -24.89 -1.67 -38.44
N LYS A 463 -23.69 -1.07 -38.39
CA LYS A 463 -22.38 -1.75 -38.34
C LYS A 463 -21.44 -1.22 -37.25
N LYS A 464 -21.93 -0.32 -36.38
CA LYS A 464 -21.33 -0.04 -35.07
C LYS A 464 -21.79 -1.12 -34.10
#